data_AF-A0AAE4QXL9-F1
#
_entry.id   AF-A0AAE4QXL9-F1
#
_cell.length_a   1.000
_cell.length_b   1.000
_cell.length_c   1.000
_cell.angle_alpha   90.00
_cell.angle_beta   90.00
_cell.angle_gamma   90.00
#
_symmetry.space_group_name_H-M   'P 1'
#
loop_
_entity.id
_entity.type
_entity.pdbx_description
1 polymer ?
#
loop_
_entity_poly.entity_id
_entity_poly.type
_entity_poly.pdbx_seq_one_letter_code
_entity_poly.pdbx_strand_id
1 'polypeptide(L)'
;MAMSKKMFDQINRNRQVRAHLMQVARAKAARAQAITNAEGGEARITVKSGIRPGGRAYVNIVSDSPIEEYGSESTPRIRALGRAIREA
;
A
#
# COMPACT_ATOMS: atom_id res chain seq x y z
N MET A 1 16.42 17.81 -17.92
CA MET A 1 15.22 18.09 -18.75
C MET A 1 13.99 17.69 -17.97
N ALA A 2 12.95 18.52 -17.97
CA ALA A 2 11.65 18.14 -17.40
C ALA A 2 10.90 17.21 -18.38
N MET A 3 10.28 16.15 -17.86
CA MET A 3 9.48 15.21 -18.65
C MET A 3 8.24 15.90 -19.23
N SER A 4 7.90 15.65 -20.50
CA SER A 4 6.68 16.20 -21.09
C SER A 4 5.42 15.54 -20.51
N LYS A 5 4.31 16.28 -20.43
CA LYS A 5 3.03 15.75 -19.91
C LYS A 5 2.54 14.52 -20.68
N LYS A 6 2.74 14.51 -22.01
CA LYS A 6 2.39 13.36 -22.87
C LYS A 6 3.20 12.11 -22.49
N MET A 7 4.51 12.28 -22.27
CA MET A 7 5.38 11.19 -21.84
C MET A 7 5.00 10.68 -20.44
N PHE A 8 4.71 11.61 -19.51
CA PHE A 8 4.22 11.27 -18.18
C PHE A 8 2.93 10.45 -18.21
N ASP A 9 1.94 10.90 -18.97
CA ASP A 9 0.65 10.21 -19.11
C ASP A 9 0.82 8.82 -19.75
N GLN A 10 1.73 8.69 -20.72
CA GLN A 10 2.05 7.41 -21.37
C GLN A 10 2.67 6.42 -20.40
N ILE A 11 3.63 6.84 -19.58
CA ILE A 11 4.28 5.98 -18.57
C ILE A 11 3.26 5.52 -17.53
N ASN A 12 2.44 6.43 -16.99
CA ASN A 12 1.46 6.08 -15.96
C ASN A 12 0.30 5.19 -16.49
N ARG A 13 0.01 5.24 -17.79
CA ARG A 13 -0.96 4.35 -18.44
C ARG A 13 -0.34 3.02 -18.88
N ASN A 14 0.99 2.89 -18.85
CA ASN A 14 1.69 1.68 -19.26
C ASN A 14 1.26 0.48 -18.39
N ARG A 15 0.86 -0.61 -19.04
CA ARG A 15 0.37 -1.83 -18.38
C ARG A 15 1.44 -2.49 -17.51
N GLN A 16 2.68 -2.54 -17.96
CA GLN A 16 3.79 -3.16 -17.22
C GLN A 16 4.11 -2.38 -15.95
N VAL A 17 4.14 -1.04 -16.02
CA VAL A 17 4.34 -0.19 -14.84
C VAL A 17 3.24 -0.44 -13.81
N ARG A 18 1.98 -0.45 -14.25
CA ARG A 18 0.83 -0.70 -13.36
C ARG A 18 0.83 -2.12 -12.77
N ALA A 19 1.20 -3.12 -13.57
CA ALA A 19 1.32 -4.50 -13.12
C ALA A 19 2.42 -4.64 -12.06
N HIS A 20 3.57 -4.00 -12.28
CA HIS A 20 4.68 -4.02 -11.32
C HIS A 20 4.31 -3.33 -10.01
N LEU A 21 3.65 -2.16 -10.06
CA LEU A 21 3.13 -1.48 -8.86
C LEU A 21 2.17 -2.39 -8.08
N MET A 22 1.29 -3.10 -8.78
CA MET A 22 0.36 -4.04 -8.16
C MET A 22 1.08 -5.23 -7.51
N GLN A 23 2.10 -5.78 -8.18
CA GLN A 23 2.89 -6.88 -7.65
C GLN A 23 3.61 -6.50 -6.36
N VAL A 24 4.30 -5.35 -6.35
CA VAL A 24 4.98 -4.83 -5.16
C VAL A 24 3.98 -4.60 -4.03
N ALA A 25 2.85 -3.96 -4.33
CA ALA A 25 1.82 -3.70 -3.32
C ALA A 25 1.24 -5.00 -2.73
N ARG A 26 0.98 -6.02 -3.56
CA ARG A 26 0.48 -7.33 -3.09
C ARG A 26 1.48 -8.02 -2.17
N ALA A 27 2.78 -8.00 -2.50
CA ALA A 27 3.80 -8.60 -1.66
C ALA A 27 3.88 -7.91 -0.29
N LYS A 28 3.86 -6.58 -0.26
CA LYS A 28 3.86 -5.83 1.01
C LYS A 28 2.54 -5.99 1.78
N ALA A 29 1.40 -6.07 1.09
CA ALA A 29 0.10 -6.31 1.72
C ALA A 29 0.02 -7.70 2.36
N ALA A 30 0.53 -8.74 1.70
CA ALA A 30 0.62 -10.07 2.27
C ALA A 30 1.48 -10.09 3.55
N ARG A 31 2.61 -9.36 3.54
CA ARG A 31 3.45 -9.22 4.73
C ARG A 31 2.73 -8.47 5.86
N ALA A 32 2.04 -7.38 5.56
CA ALA A 32 1.25 -6.65 6.56
C ALA A 32 0.18 -7.56 7.19
N GLN A 33 -0.55 -8.32 6.37
CA GLN A 33 -1.54 -9.28 6.87
C GLN A 33 -0.90 -10.35 7.75
N ALA A 34 0.28 -10.86 7.36
CA ALA A 34 1.00 -11.84 8.18
C ALA A 34 1.41 -11.29 9.54
N ILE A 35 1.86 -10.02 9.61
CA ILE A 35 2.21 -9.35 10.88
C ILE A 35 0.98 -9.22 11.77
N THR A 36 -0.13 -8.71 11.24
CA THR A 36 -1.40 -8.62 11.96
C THR A 36 -1.81 -9.98 12.52
N ASN A 37 -1.83 -11.02 11.68
CA ASN A 37 -2.24 -12.36 12.10
C ASN A 37 -1.32 -12.96 13.18
N ALA A 38 0.00 -12.75 13.06
CA ALA A 38 0.98 -13.28 14.01
C ALA A 38 0.86 -12.63 15.40
N GLU A 39 0.39 -11.39 15.46
CA GLU A 39 0.22 -10.62 16.70
C GLU A 39 -1.23 -10.62 17.21
N GLY A 40 -2.09 -11.46 16.62
CA GLY A 40 -3.47 -11.64 17.04
C GLY A 40 -4.41 -10.49 16.66
N GLY A 41 -4.00 -9.61 15.74
CA GLY A 41 -4.84 -8.55 15.20
C GLY A 41 -5.90 -9.08 14.22
N GLU A 42 -6.91 -8.26 13.99
CA GLU A 42 -8.07 -8.60 13.15
C GLU A 42 -8.15 -7.73 11.88
N ALA A 43 -7.20 -6.82 11.68
CA ALA A 43 -7.17 -5.93 10.54
C ALA A 43 -7.22 -6.69 9.21
N ARG A 44 -8.11 -6.23 8.33
CA ARG A 44 -8.15 -6.67 6.94
C ARG A 44 -7.32 -5.75 6.08
N ILE A 45 -6.26 -6.31 5.51
CA ILE A 45 -5.40 -5.58 4.58
C ILE A 45 -5.91 -5.74 3.15
N THR A 46 -6.20 -4.62 2.50
CA THR A 46 -6.68 -4.57 1.11
C THR A 46 -5.79 -3.71 0.24
N VAL A 47 -5.83 -3.95 -1.07
CA VAL A 47 -5.06 -3.17 -2.07
C VAL A 47 -6.04 -2.42 -2.96
N LYS A 48 -5.89 -1.10 -3.04
CA LYS A 48 -6.68 -0.23 -3.92
C LYS A 48 -5.77 0.38 -4.98
N SER A 49 -6.19 0.38 -6.24
CA SER A 49 -5.43 1.01 -7.32
C SER A 49 -6.28 1.99 -8.11
N GLY A 50 -5.62 2.92 -8.78
CA GLY A 50 -6.30 3.90 -9.61
C GLY A 50 -5.34 4.90 -10.25
N ILE A 51 -5.93 5.97 -10.78
CA ILE A 51 -5.22 7.13 -11.31
C ILE A 51 -5.62 8.35 -10.48
N ARG A 52 -4.64 9.07 -9.93
CA ARG A 52 -4.89 10.31 -9.18
C ARG A 52 -5.29 11.45 -10.12
N PRO A 53 -5.96 12.51 -9.62
CA PRO A 53 -6.04 13.77 -10.33
C PRO A 53 -4.64 14.20 -10.80
N GLY A 54 -4.49 14.49 -12.09
CA GLY A 54 -3.20 14.77 -12.72
C GLY A 54 -2.50 13.57 -13.38
N GLY A 55 -3.12 12.38 -13.43
CA GLY A 55 -2.69 11.28 -14.30
C GLY A 55 -1.71 10.27 -13.69
N ARG A 56 -1.29 10.46 -12.43
CA ARG A 56 -0.35 9.55 -11.76
C ARG A 56 -1.03 8.24 -11.35
N ALA A 57 -0.49 7.11 -11.80
CA ALA A 57 -0.93 5.80 -11.32
C ALA A 57 -0.55 5.59 -9.86
N TYR A 58 -1.42 4.94 -9.08
CA TYR A 58 -1.14 4.60 -7.70
C TYR A 58 -1.69 3.23 -7.34
N VAL A 59 -1.06 2.64 -6.33
CA VAL A 59 -1.55 1.47 -5.62
C VAL A 59 -1.34 1.73 -4.13
N ASN A 60 -2.42 1.76 -3.36
CA ASN A 60 -2.40 1.96 -1.92
C ASN A 60 -2.71 0.62 -1.23
N ILE A 61 -2.02 0.38 -0.13
CA ILE A 61 -2.35 -0.69 0.82
C ILE A 61 -3.15 -0.04 1.94
N VAL A 62 -4.29 -0.62 2.29
CA VAL A 62 -5.27 -0.04 3.20
C VAL A 62 -5.62 -1.07 4.27
N SER A 63 -5.49 -0.67 5.53
CA SER A 63 -6.05 -1.38 6.68
C SER A 63 -7.42 -0.79 7.03
N ASP A 64 -8.34 -1.62 7.48
CA ASP A 64 -9.62 -1.20 8.06
C ASP A 64 -9.57 -0.97 9.58
N SER A 65 -8.47 -1.35 10.24
CA SER A 65 -8.25 -1.14 11.68
C SER A 65 -7.18 -0.07 11.93
N PRO A 66 -7.58 1.19 12.18
CA PRO A 66 -6.63 2.24 12.56
C PRO A 66 -6.05 2.02 13.96
N ILE A 67 -6.80 1.35 14.86
CA ILE A 67 -6.36 1.08 16.24
C ILE A 67 -5.13 0.17 16.23
N GLU A 68 -5.07 -0.85 15.38
CA GLU A 68 -3.88 -1.71 15.28
C GLU A 68 -2.65 -0.98 14.74
N GLU A 69 -2.85 0.01 13.86
CA GLU A 69 -1.75 0.76 13.26
C GLU A 69 -1.18 1.86 14.17
N TYR A 70 -2.02 2.51 14.97
CA TYR A 70 -1.62 3.64 15.79
C TYR A 70 -1.58 3.32 17.30
N GLY A 71 -2.28 2.29 17.73
CA GLY A 71 -2.54 2.01 19.14
C GLY A 71 -3.63 2.93 19.71
N SER A 72 -4.07 2.60 20.91
CA SER A 72 -4.94 3.42 21.75
C SER A 72 -4.45 3.33 23.21
N GLU A 73 -5.15 3.97 24.14
CA GLU A 73 -4.87 3.83 25.57
C GLU A 73 -4.99 2.37 26.05
N SER A 74 -5.96 1.63 25.50
CA SER A 74 -6.29 0.26 25.91
C SER A 74 -5.80 -0.81 24.94
N THR A 75 -5.25 -0.44 23.78
CA THR A 75 -4.84 -1.39 22.73
C THR A 75 -3.42 -1.10 22.27
N PRO A 76 -2.48 -2.07 22.40
CA PRO A 76 -1.12 -1.88 21.94
C PRO A 76 -1.06 -1.78 20.41
N ARG A 77 -0.05 -1.08 19.93
CA ARG A 77 0.18 -0.86 18.49
C ARG A 77 0.94 -2.02 17.86
N ILE A 78 0.37 -2.64 16.82
CA ILE A 78 1.01 -3.66 15.95
C ILE A 78 1.86 -2.99 14.86
N ARG A 79 1.32 -1.93 14.24
CA ARG A 79 1.96 -1.16 13.16
C ARG A 79 2.29 -2.01 11.92
N ALA A 80 1.38 -2.87 11.51
CA ALA A 80 1.60 -3.86 10.46
C ALA A 80 1.98 -3.21 9.11
N LEU A 81 1.27 -2.15 8.68
CA LEU A 81 1.58 -1.42 7.45
C LEU A 81 2.97 -0.77 7.50
N GLY A 82 3.29 -0.10 8.60
CA GLY A 82 4.56 0.59 8.76
C GLY A 82 5.76 -0.37 8.74
N ARG A 83 5.61 -1.55 9.36
CA ARG A 83 6.63 -2.60 9.39
C ARG A 83 6.77 -3.31 8.06
N ALA A 84 5.66 -3.63 7.40
CA ALA A 84 5.65 -4.25 6.08
C ALA A 84 6.38 -3.41 5.02
N ILE A 85 6.39 -2.08 5.15
CA ILE A 85 7.11 -1.18 4.23
C ILE A 85 8.60 -1.09 4.59
N ARG A 86 8.95 -1.01 5.87
CA ARG A 86 10.33 -0.71 6.32
C ARG A 86 11.25 -1.92 6.27
N GLU A 87 10.76 -3.09 6.63
CA GLU A 87 11.59 -4.28 6.90
C GLU A 87 11.82 -5.15 5.66
N ALA A 88 11.75 -4.56 4.47
CA ALA A 88 11.30 -5.25 3.27
C ALA A 88 12.09 -4.86 2.02
#